data_AF-A0AAJ0ZFA4-F1
#
_entry.id   AF-A0AAJ0ZFA4-F1
#
_cell.length_a   1.000
_cell.length_b   1.000
_cell.length_c   1.000
_cell.angle_alpha   90.00
_cell.angle_beta   90.00
_cell.angle_gamma   90.00
#
_symmetry.space_group_name_H-M   'P 1'
#
loop_
_entity.id
_entity.type
_entity.pdbx_description
1 polymer ?
#
loop_
_entity_poly.entity_id
_entity_poly.type
_entity_poly.pdbx_seq_one_letter_code
_entity_poly.pdbx_strand_id
1 'polypeptide(L)' 'MTDKRRTFDDSFNLEVMRMIKDKGLGVSQVCRDLDMGDTAVRCWGQ' A
#
# COMPACT_ATOMS: atom_id res chain seq x y z
N MET A 1 -7.06 17.63 13.69
CA MET A 1 -5.96 16.69 13.39
C MET A 1 -5.70 16.80 11.90
N THR A 2 -4.70 17.56 11.49
CA THR A 2 -4.39 17.75 10.07
C THR A 2 -3.58 16.54 9.62
N ASP A 3 -4.29 15.43 9.39
CA ASP A 3 -3.71 14.19 8.89
C ASP A 3 -3.11 14.49 7.51
N LYS A 4 -1.78 14.62 7.46
CA LYS A 4 -1.06 14.85 6.21
C LYS A 4 -1.13 13.55 5.44
N ARG A 5 -2.10 13.46 4.53
CA ARG A 5 -2.26 12.31 3.62
C ARG A 5 -0.91 12.04 2.96
N ARG A 6 -0.28 10.92 3.33
CA ARG A 6 0.95 10.44 2.68
C ARG A 6 0.60 10.23 1.21
N THR A 7 1.24 10.99 0.34
CA THR A 7 1.13 10.80 -1.11
C THR A 7 2.23 9.84 -1.50
N PHE A 8 1.88 8.76 -2.18
CA PHE A 8 2.81 7.76 -2.65
C PHE A 8 2.99 7.93 -4.16
N ASP A 9 4.21 7.72 -4.63
CA ASP A 9 4.50 7.73 -6.06
C ASP A 9 3.93 6.47 -6.74
N ASP A 10 3.60 6.57 -8.03
CA ASP A 10 3.06 5.46 -8.81
C ASP A 10 4.00 4.24 -8.81
N SER A 11 5.31 4.49 -8.84
CA SER A 11 6.34 3.46 -8.78
C SER A 11 6.27 2.64 -7.49
N PHE A 12 6.03 3.33 -6.37
CA PHE A 12 5.89 2.70 -5.07
C PHE A 12 4.60 1.88 -4.97
N ASN A 13 3.49 2.42 -5.51
CA ASN A 13 2.22 1.72 -5.54
C ASN A 13 2.32 0.41 -6.35
N LEU A 14 3.02 0.44 -7.48
CA LEU A 14 3.28 -0.73 -8.33
C LEU A 14 4.14 -1.79 -7.62
N GLU A 15 5.17 -1.38 -6.88
CA GLU A 15 6.00 -2.31 -6.12
C GLU A 15 5.18 -3.02 -5.02
N VAL A 16 4.36 -2.27 -4.29
CA VAL A 16 3.44 -2.80 -3.27
C VAL A 16 2.43 -3.77 -3.89
N MET A 17 1.81 -3.40 -5.02
CA MET A 17 0.89 -4.26 -5.77
C MET A 17 1.56 -5.55 -6.24
N ARG A 18 2.80 -5.49 -6.72
CA ARG A 18 3.58 -6.69 -7.08
C ARG A 18 3.88 -7.54 -5.86
N MET A 19 4.29 -6.96 -4.73
CA MET A 19 4.52 -7.73 -3.50
C MET A 19 3.27 -8.49 -3.05
N ILE A 20 2.09 -7.89 -3.18
CA ILE A 20 0.83 -8.53 -2.81
C ILE A 20 0.44 -9.61 -3.84
N LYS A 21 0.44 -9.29 -5.14
CA LYS A 21 -0.05 -10.19 -6.20
C LYS A 21 0.95 -11.29 -6.58
N ASP A 22 2.23 -10.93 -6.71
CA ASP A 22 3.29 -11.82 -7.21
C ASP A 22 3.87 -12.67 -6.08
N LYS A 23 4.15 -12.06 -4.92
CA LYS A 23 4.70 -12.78 -3.76
C LYS A 23 3.61 -13.37 -2.85
N GLY A 24 2.33 -13.10 -3.14
CA GLY A 24 1.19 -13.59 -2.35
C GLY A 24 1.15 -13.02 -0.92
N LEU A 25 1.80 -11.88 -0.67
CA LEU A 25 1.83 -11.28 0.66
C LEU A 25 0.46 -10.69 1.00
N GLY A 26 0.01 -10.90 2.23
CA GLY A 26 -1.25 -10.32 2.70
C GLY A 26 -1.18 -8.80 2.75
N VAL A 27 -2.24 -8.13 2.29
CA VAL A 27 -2.35 -6.66 2.29
C VAL A 27 -2.02 -6.09 3.67
N SER A 28 -2.59 -6.65 4.73
CA SER A 28 -2.35 -6.18 6.11
C SER A 28 -0.91 -6.37 6.59
N GLN A 29 -0.21 -7.40 6.09
CA GLN A 29 1.21 -7.64 6.41
C GLN A 29 2.08 -6.56 5.78
N VAL A 30 1.93 -6.34 4.46
CA VAL A 30 2.69 -5.34 3.69
C VAL A 30 2.40 -3.94 4.22
N CYS A 31 1.14 -3.67 4.54
CA CYS A 31 0.70 -2.40 5.08
C CYS A 31 1.30 -2.10 6.46
N ARG A 32 1.46 -3.13 7.31
CA ARG A 32 2.09 -3.00 8.63
C ARG A 32 3.61 -2.86 8.55
N ASP A 33 4.25 -3.56 7.61
CA ASP A 33 5.71 -3.48 7.39
C ASP A 33 6.13 -2.09 6.88
N LEU A 34 5.34 -1.52 5.98
CA LEU A 34 5.62 -0.23 5.33
C LEU A 34 4.98 0.97 6.03
N ASP A 35 4.39 0.78 7.21
CA ASP A 35 3.69 1.83 7.99
C ASP A 35 2.68 2.60 7.12
N MET A 36 1.84 1.85 6.41
CA MET A 36 0.79 2.36 5.54
C MET A 36 -0.60 2.09 6.13
N GLY A 37 -1.61 2.77 5.61
CA GLY A 37 -3.01 2.47 5.89
C GLY A 37 -3.60 1.53 4.85
N ASP A 38 -4.35 0.51 5.29
CA ASP A 38 -5.00 -0.50 4.42
C ASP A 38 -5.89 0.15 3.35
N THR A 39 -6.48 1.30 3.72
CA THR A 39 -7.29 2.13 2.83
C THR A 39 -6.52 2.67 1.62
N ALA A 40 -5.21 2.91 1.72
CA ALA A 40 -4.40 3.38 0.61
C ALA A 40 -4.32 2.32 -0.51
N VAL A 41 -4.02 1.07 -0.14
CA VAL A 41 -3.96 -0.05 -1.09
C VAL A 41 -5.33 -0.31 -1.74
N ARG A 42 -6.41 -0.21 -0.96
CA ARG A 42 -7.79 -0.35 -1.48
C ARG A 42 -8.20 0.77 -2.43
N CYS A 43 -7.61 1.96 -2.30
CA CYS A 43 -7.84 3.09 -3.20
C CYS A 43 -7.06 2.99 -4.53
N TRP A 44 -5.95 2.24 -4.59
CA TRP A 44 -5.15 2.10 -5.82
C TRP A 44 -5.77 1.19 -6.88
N GLY A 45 -6.96 0.64 -6.62
CA GLY A 45 -7.65 -0.29 -7.52
C GLY A 45 -7.05 -1.68 -7.40
N GLN A 46 -7.83 -2.63 -6.89
CA GLN A 46 -7.47 -4.04 -6.88
C GLN A 46 -7.23 -4.56 -8.30
#